data_AF-A0A3P8SIK3-F1
#
_entry.id   AF-A0A3P8SIK3-F1
#
_cell.length_a   1.000
_cell.length_b   1.000
_cell.length_c   1.000
_cell.angle_alpha   90.00
_cell.angle_beta   90.00
_cell.angle_gamma   90.00
#
_symmetry.space_group_name_H-M   'P 1'
#
loop_
_entity.id
_entity.type
_entity.pdbx_description
1 polymer ?
#
loop_
_entity_poly.entity_id
_entity_poly.type
_entity_poly.pdbx_seq_one_letter_code
_entity_poly.pdbx_strand_id
1 'polypeptide(L)'
;GNGINTEMDAFVRPELVDFNGISMTRVFTSNWENVQNFQARPDDILIATYAKAGTTWVSQILDLLYFGQTERQKTLPIHERVPFLEVYLPPNMSGTEQADNLPTSPRLIKTHLPYQLVPKSFWEQNCRVVYVARNAKDNMVSYYHFNRMSYGQPAPGDWNTFFQNFMEGKSMYEILCGVWTLVRPCEWLDTEREIDKLCSFLGLSPSAEEKKMILGGTQFDNMRKNYMANYSTFPLMDFKISPFMRKGKVGDWKNHFTVAQNEEFDEDYKTKMTDPTLEFRTTI
;
A
#
# COMPACT_ATOMS: atom_id res chain seq x y z
N GLY A 1 -34.32 24.91 -7.26
CA GLY A 1 -33.40 23.80 -7.54
C GLY A 1 -32.17 24.39 -8.16
N ASN A 2 -31.04 24.31 -7.46
CA ASN A 2 -29.68 24.62 -7.94
C ASN A 2 -28.71 24.21 -6.82
N GLY A 3 -27.60 23.57 -7.18
CA GLY A 3 -26.62 22.96 -6.26
C GLY A 3 -26.90 21.47 -6.13
N ILE A 4 -26.00 20.55 -6.45
CA ILE A 4 -24.56 20.50 -6.16
C ILE A 4 -23.92 19.66 -7.27
N ASN A 5 -23.05 20.23 -8.12
CA ASN A 5 -22.29 19.43 -9.09
C ASN A 5 -21.08 20.18 -9.68
N THR A 6 -20.17 20.73 -8.87
CA THR A 6 -19.00 21.48 -9.41
C THR A 6 -17.68 21.38 -8.65
N GLU A 7 -17.49 20.52 -7.64
CA GLU A 7 -16.21 20.51 -6.89
C GLU A 7 -15.22 19.38 -7.27
N MET A 8 -15.60 18.38 -8.08
CA MET A 8 -14.68 17.30 -8.46
C MET A 8 -13.95 17.53 -9.78
N ASP A 9 -14.38 18.48 -10.61
CA ASP A 9 -13.80 18.75 -11.94
C ASP A 9 -12.50 19.57 -11.91
N ALA A 10 -11.93 19.85 -10.73
CA ALA A 10 -10.81 20.79 -10.57
C ALA A 10 -9.52 20.20 -9.97
N PHE A 11 -9.39 18.87 -9.82
CA PHE A 11 -8.12 18.29 -9.39
C PHE A 11 -7.21 18.01 -10.60
N VAL A 12 -6.19 18.85 -10.77
CA VAL A 12 -5.10 18.58 -11.71
C VAL A 12 -4.33 17.35 -11.21
N ARG A 13 -4.35 16.28 -12.02
CA ARG A 13 -3.61 15.05 -11.72
C ARG A 13 -2.11 15.31 -11.81
N PRO A 14 -1.29 14.73 -10.91
CA PRO A 14 0.14 14.92 -10.96
C PRO A 14 0.77 14.20 -12.15
N GLU A 15 1.83 14.79 -12.68
CA GLU A 15 2.68 14.15 -13.69
C GLU A 15 3.78 13.31 -13.02
N LEU A 16 4.25 12.29 -13.75
CA LEU A 16 5.44 11.54 -13.37
C LEU A 16 6.69 12.38 -13.64
N VAL A 17 7.64 12.30 -12.72
CA VAL A 17 8.98 12.88 -12.84
C VAL A 17 10.01 11.79 -12.60
N ASP A 18 11.13 11.86 -13.32
CA ASP A 18 12.31 11.08 -12.95
C ASP A 18 12.86 11.59 -11.62
N PHE A 19 13.07 10.67 -10.69
CA PHE A 19 13.54 10.98 -9.36
C PHE A 19 14.48 9.88 -8.87
N ASN A 20 15.78 10.17 -8.84
CA ASN A 20 16.83 9.21 -8.48
C ASN A 20 16.76 7.91 -9.33
N GLY A 21 16.45 8.05 -10.62
CA GLY A 21 16.34 6.92 -11.56
C GLY A 21 15.08 6.08 -11.41
N ILE A 22 14.05 6.57 -10.68
CA ILE A 22 12.72 5.96 -10.65
C ILE A 22 11.64 6.99 -10.98
N SER A 23 10.52 6.53 -11.55
CA SER A 23 9.35 7.37 -11.78
C SER A 23 8.59 7.65 -10.47
N MET A 24 8.40 8.92 -10.11
CA MET A 24 7.63 9.37 -8.94
C MET A 24 6.73 10.56 -9.26
N THR A 25 5.88 11.00 -8.33
CA THR A 25 5.13 12.28 -8.46
C THR A 25 5.60 13.28 -7.41
N ARG A 26 5.31 14.57 -7.65
CA ARG A 26 5.57 15.64 -6.66
C ARG A 26 4.92 15.41 -5.30
N VAL A 27 3.85 14.63 -5.24
CA VAL A 27 3.21 14.20 -3.98
C VAL A 27 4.19 13.47 -3.07
N PHE A 28 5.18 12.78 -3.65
CA PHE A 28 6.16 11.98 -2.90
C PHE A 28 7.57 12.59 -2.85
N THR A 29 7.86 13.55 -3.74
CA THR A 29 9.20 14.15 -3.83
C THR A 29 9.29 15.55 -3.23
N SER A 30 8.18 16.26 -3.01
CA SER A 30 8.21 17.65 -2.53
C SER A 30 8.69 17.81 -1.09
N ASN A 31 8.57 16.77 -0.26
CA ASN A 31 9.02 16.75 1.14
C ASN A 31 10.27 15.86 1.34
N TRP A 32 11.02 15.60 0.26
CA TRP A 32 12.03 14.53 0.25
C TRP A 32 13.16 14.72 1.26
N GLU A 33 13.61 15.96 1.50
CA GLU A 33 14.65 16.24 2.49
C GLU A 33 14.24 15.77 3.90
N ASN A 34 13.00 16.02 4.30
CA ASN A 34 12.46 15.56 5.58
C ASN A 34 12.28 14.04 5.60
N VAL A 35 11.91 13.42 4.47
CA VAL A 35 11.83 11.96 4.36
C VAL A 35 13.22 11.36 4.57
N GLN A 36 14.24 11.82 3.84
CA GLN A 36 15.61 11.29 3.94
C GLN A 36 16.20 11.45 5.34
N ASN A 37 15.90 12.56 6.01
CA ASN A 37 16.40 12.87 7.35
C ASN A 37 15.46 12.40 8.48
N PHE A 38 14.39 11.68 8.15
CA PHE A 38 13.44 11.16 9.14
C PHE A 38 14.17 10.35 10.23
N GLN A 39 13.77 10.54 11.48
CA GLN A 39 14.38 9.86 12.62
C GLN A 39 13.47 8.73 13.12
N ALA A 40 13.81 7.51 12.75
CA ALA A 40 13.15 6.32 13.28
C ALA A 40 13.46 6.12 14.78
N ARG A 41 12.52 5.51 15.50
CA ARG A 41 12.68 5.05 16.89
C ARG A 41 12.97 3.54 16.89
N PRO A 42 13.73 3.00 17.87
CA PRO A 42 14.06 1.58 17.93
C PRO A 42 12.85 0.64 17.87
N ASP A 43 11.70 1.05 18.41
CA ASP A 43 10.49 0.24 18.46
C ASP A 43 9.57 0.42 17.26
N ASP A 44 9.84 1.38 16.35
CA ASP A 44 9.04 1.61 15.15
C ASP A 44 8.90 0.34 14.30
N ILE A 45 7.73 0.22 13.66
CA ILE A 45 7.43 -0.85 12.72
C ILE A 45 7.15 -0.22 11.36
N LEU A 46 8.03 -0.51 10.40
CA LEU A 46 7.89 -0.08 9.02
C LEU A 46 7.07 -1.11 8.23
N ILE A 47 6.02 -0.65 7.58
CA ILE A 47 5.16 -1.45 6.70
C ILE A 47 5.50 -1.08 5.27
N ALA A 48 6.31 -1.91 4.63
CA ALA A 48 6.78 -1.67 3.27
C ALA A 48 5.98 -2.52 2.28
N THR A 49 5.52 -1.92 1.20
CA THR A 49 4.77 -2.65 0.14
C THR A 49 4.96 -1.95 -1.18
N TYR A 50 4.90 -2.68 -2.29
CA TYR A 50 4.56 -2.02 -3.55
C TYR A 50 3.12 -1.49 -3.47
N ALA A 51 2.82 -0.39 -4.17
CA ALA A 51 1.49 0.18 -4.20
C ALA A 51 0.44 -0.90 -4.54
N LYS A 52 -0.66 -0.95 -3.79
CA LYS A 52 -1.78 -1.90 -4.00
C LYS A 52 -1.46 -3.38 -3.77
N ALA A 53 -0.36 -3.69 -3.07
CA ALA A 53 -0.02 -5.07 -2.69
C ALA A 53 -0.74 -5.59 -1.43
N GLY A 54 -1.49 -4.75 -0.71
CA GLY A 54 -2.22 -5.16 0.50
C GLY A 54 -1.89 -4.36 1.76
N THR A 55 -1.27 -3.19 1.61
CA THR A 55 -0.83 -2.30 2.70
C THR A 55 -1.90 -2.05 3.75
N THR A 56 -3.11 -1.64 3.33
CA THR A 56 -4.20 -1.35 4.27
C THR A 56 -4.60 -2.56 5.11
N TRP A 57 -4.56 -3.76 4.55
CA TRP A 57 -4.92 -4.99 5.24
C TRP A 57 -3.88 -5.32 6.32
N VAL A 58 -2.59 -5.32 5.98
CA VAL A 58 -1.53 -5.57 6.97
C VAL A 58 -1.44 -4.44 8.01
N SER A 59 -1.67 -3.18 7.61
CA SER A 59 -1.78 -2.05 8.55
C SER A 59 -2.91 -2.25 9.55
N GLN A 60 -4.09 -2.73 9.12
CA GLN A 60 -5.20 -3.00 10.03
C GLN A 60 -4.91 -4.18 10.96
N ILE A 61 -4.23 -5.23 10.49
CA ILE A 61 -3.79 -6.36 11.35
C ILE A 61 -2.86 -5.83 12.44
N LEU A 62 -1.81 -5.10 12.06
CA LEU A 62 -0.81 -4.59 13.00
C LEU A 62 -1.42 -3.58 13.98
N ASP A 63 -2.30 -2.70 13.53
CA ASP A 63 -2.94 -1.73 14.41
C ASP A 63 -3.92 -2.39 15.39
N LEU A 64 -4.65 -3.44 14.99
CA LEU A 64 -5.47 -4.23 15.91
C LEU A 64 -4.63 -5.05 16.89
N LEU A 65 -3.48 -5.58 16.47
CA LEU A 65 -2.56 -6.33 17.34
C LEU A 65 -2.01 -5.46 18.48
N TYR A 66 -1.64 -4.21 18.19
CA TYR A 66 -1.08 -3.31 19.19
C TYR A 66 -2.12 -2.45 19.93
N PHE A 67 -3.22 -2.10 19.27
CA PHE A 67 -4.14 -1.06 19.73
C PHE A 67 -5.62 -1.42 19.54
N GLY A 68 -5.95 -2.70 19.35
CA GLY A 68 -7.32 -3.16 19.07
C GLY A 68 -8.32 -2.88 20.21
N GLN A 69 -7.84 -2.74 21.43
CA GLN A 69 -8.62 -2.50 22.65
C GLN A 69 -8.79 -0.99 22.94
N THR A 70 -8.38 -0.12 22.02
CA THR A 70 -8.45 1.34 22.20
C THR A 70 -9.57 1.95 21.36
N GLU A 71 -10.08 3.12 21.75
CA GLU A 71 -11.12 3.84 21.01
C GLU A 71 -10.64 4.34 19.64
N ARG A 72 -9.33 4.31 19.36
CA ARG A 72 -8.75 4.78 18.10
C ARG A 72 -9.33 4.08 16.87
N GLN A 73 -9.79 2.83 17.03
CA GLN A 73 -10.42 2.07 15.93
C GLN A 73 -11.71 2.74 15.41
N LYS A 74 -12.37 3.55 16.24
CA LYS A 74 -13.64 4.21 15.93
C LYS A 74 -13.48 5.70 15.62
N THR A 75 -12.39 6.31 16.09
CA THR A 75 -12.19 7.77 16.02
C THR A 75 -11.20 8.21 14.96
N LEU A 76 -10.23 7.35 14.58
CA LEU A 76 -9.16 7.72 13.63
C LEU A 76 -9.14 6.78 12.41
N PRO A 77 -9.19 7.32 11.18
CA PRO A 77 -9.08 6.49 10.00
C PRO A 77 -7.67 5.89 9.88
N ILE A 78 -7.56 4.75 9.19
CA ILE A 78 -6.32 3.96 9.11
C ILE A 78 -5.13 4.74 8.54
N HIS A 79 -5.37 5.74 7.69
CA HIS A 79 -4.31 6.56 7.11
C HIS A 79 -3.72 7.58 8.09
N GLU A 80 -4.44 7.92 9.17
CA GLU A 80 -3.93 8.71 10.28
C GLU A 80 -3.33 7.80 11.37
N ARG A 81 -3.87 6.59 11.54
CA ARG A 81 -3.31 5.59 12.48
C ARG A 81 -1.96 5.04 12.03
N VAL A 82 -1.80 4.91 10.71
CA VAL A 82 -0.58 4.43 10.02
C VAL A 82 -0.20 5.44 8.93
N PRO A 83 0.53 6.52 9.30
CA PRO A 83 0.95 7.57 8.39
C PRO A 83 1.77 7.05 7.22
N PHE A 84 1.57 7.67 6.05
CA PHE A 84 2.31 7.35 4.83
C PHE A 84 3.57 8.22 4.74
N LEU A 85 4.74 7.65 5.07
CA LEU A 85 5.98 8.39 5.32
C LEU A 85 6.29 9.47 4.26
N GLU A 86 6.31 9.09 2.99
CA GLU A 86 6.74 9.97 1.89
C GLU A 86 5.62 10.87 1.34
N VAL A 87 4.39 10.79 1.83
CA VAL A 87 3.28 11.59 1.27
C VAL A 87 3.38 13.04 1.72
N TYR A 88 3.21 13.96 0.80
CA TYR A 88 2.97 15.37 1.12
C TYR A 88 1.97 16.00 0.15
N LEU A 89 0.88 16.50 0.71
CA LEU A 89 -0.22 17.15 0.00
C LEU A 89 -0.51 18.50 0.67
N PRO A 90 0.24 19.56 0.30
CA PRO A 90 0.03 20.89 0.86
C PRO A 90 -1.43 21.36 0.71
N PRO A 91 -1.99 22.09 1.71
CA PRO A 91 -1.34 22.58 2.93
C PRO A 91 -1.39 21.58 4.11
N ASN A 92 -1.75 20.32 3.89
CA ASN A 92 -1.86 19.33 4.98
C ASN A 92 -0.48 18.95 5.54
N MET A 93 -0.50 18.42 6.76
CA MET A 93 0.68 17.84 7.41
C MET A 93 1.29 16.73 6.54
N SER A 94 2.61 16.75 6.39
CA SER A 94 3.36 15.71 5.68
C SER A 94 3.34 14.37 6.43
N GLY A 95 3.63 13.28 5.72
CA GLY A 95 3.73 11.94 6.29
C GLY A 95 4.76 11.83 7.40
N THR A 96 5.88 12.52 7.27
CA THR A 96 6.94 12.59 8.30
C THR A 96 6.43 13.28 9.56
N GLU A 97 5.78 14.44 9.43
CA GLU A 97 5.20 15.17 10.58
C GLU A 97 4.08 14.37 11.24
N GLN A 98 3.22 13.70 10.45
CA GLN A 98 2.19 12.81 10.98
C GLN A 98 2.80 11.67 11.80
N ALA A 99 3.87 11.05 11.31
CA ALA A 99 4.59 9.99 12.01
C ALA A 99 5.27 10.49 13.29
N ASP A 100 5.83 11.71 13.29
CA ASP A 100 6.44 12.29 14.49
C ASP A 100 5.42 12.65 15.57
N ASN A 101 4.23 13.08 15.15
CA ASN A 101 3.12 13.44 16.03
C ASN A 101 2.30 12.25 16.52
N LEU A 102 2.60 11.02 16.10
CA LEU A 102 1.91 9.84 16.62
C LEU A 102 2.16 9.69 18.13
N PRO A 103 1.11 9.64 18.97
CA PRO A 103 1.25 9.50 20.41
C PRO A 103 1.52 8.05 20.85
N THR A 104 1.55 7.10 19.92
CA THR A 104 1.67 5.68 20.22
C THR A 104 3.11 5.18 20.11
N SER A 105 3.45 4.22 20.98
CA SER A 105 4.63 3.35 20.85
C SER A 105 4.15 1.89 20.80
N PRO A 106 4.56 1.09 19.80
CA PRO A 106 5.39 1.48 18.66
C PRO A 106 4.64 2.40 17.68
N ARG A 107 5.37 3.16 16.85
CA ARG A 107 4.76 3.83 15.69
C ARG A 107 4.62 2.82 14.55
N LEU A 108 3.45 2.78 13.94
CA LEU A 108 3.21 2.05 12.70
C LEU A 108 3.31 3.03 11.55
N ILE A 109 4.30 2.84 10.67
CA ILE A 109 4.59 3.77 9.57
C ILE A 109 4.58 2.95 8.28
N LYS A 110 3.88 3.41 7.24
CA LYS A 110 3.88 2.71 5.94
C LYS A 110 4.70 3.47 4.90
N THR A 111 5.24 2.74 3.95
CA THR A 111 5.98 3.27 2.81
C THR A 111 5.80 2.42 1.56
N HIS A 112 5.95 3.06 0.40
CA HIS A 112 6.07 2.43 -0.91
C HIS A 112 7.48 2.60 -1.51
N LEU A 113 8.39 3.25 -0.78
CA LEU A 113 9.77 3.43 -1.22
C LEU A 113 10.46 2.07 -1.44
N PRO A 114 11.26 1.95 -2.51
CA PRO A 114 12.22 0.87 -2.66
C PRO A 114 13.20 0.86 -1.48
N TYR A 115 13.74 -0.31 -1.14
CA TYR A 115 14.67 -0.50 -0.03
C TYR A 115 15.78 0.56 0.02
N GLN A 116 16.40 0.86 -1.12
CA GLN A 116 17.49 1.85 -1.23
C GLN A 116 17.10 3.30 -0.90
N LEU A 117 15.82 3.62 -0.93
CA LEU A 117 15.29 4.96 -0.72
C LEU A 117 14.65 5.14 0.67
N VAL A 118 14.46 4.07 1.42
CA VAL A 118 13.98 4.14 2.81
C VAL A 118 15.02 4.86 3.68
N PRO A 119 14.60 5.74 4.61
CA PRO A 119 15.52 6.48 5.46
C PRO A 119 16.45 5.56 6.24
N LYS A 120 17.75 5.87 6.24
CA LYS A 120 18.80 5.02 6.84
C LYS A 120 18.57 4.77 8.33
N SER A 121 17.92 5.70 9.02
CA SER A 121 17.61 5.58 10.45
C SER A 121 16.83 4.29 10.78
N PHE A 122 15.95 3.81 9.89
CA PHE A 122 15.23 2.55 10.12
C PHE A 122 16.18 1.35 10.21
N TRP A 123 17.27 1.37 9.43
CA TRP A 123 18.30 0.34 9.44
C TRP A 123 19.24 0.49 10.64
N GLU A 124 19.67 1.71 10.92
CA GLU A 124 20.56 2.04 12.04
C GLU A 124 19.92 1.70 13.39
N GLN A 125 18.61 1.88 13.52
CA GLN A 125 17.84 1.55 14.72
C GLN A 125 17.37 0.09 14.76
N ASN A 126 17.68 -0.70 13.71
CA ASN A 126 17.24 -2.08 13.56
C ASN A 126 15.71 -2.23 13.73
N CYS A 127 14.95 -1.29 13.16
CA CYS A 127 13.49 -1.29 13.23
C CYS A 127 12.93 -2.57 12.59
N ARG A 128 11.79 -3.04 13.11
CA ARG A 128 11.10 -4.19 12.52
C ARG A 128 10.45 -3.75 11.21
N VAL A 129 10.64 -4.55 10.15
CA VAL A 129 10.00 -4.29 8.86
C VAL A 129 9.10 -5.44 8.45
N VAL A 130 7.84 -5.12 8.13
CA VAL A 130 6.88 -6.03 7.54
C VAL A 130 6.73 -5.67 6.07
N TYR A 131 7.23 -6.54 5.19
CA TYR A 131 7.05 -6.38 3.75
C TYR A 131 5.94 -7.30 3.22
N VAL A 132 5.00 -6.74 2.46
CA VAL A 132 3.93 -7.51 1.81
C VAL A 132 4.00 -7.33 0.30
N ALA A 133 4.08 -8.46 -0.40
CA ALA A 133 4.03 -8.52 -1.85
C ALA A 133 2.77 -9.24 -2.36
N ARG A 134 2.45 -8.94 -3.61
CA ARG A 134 1.31 -9.48 -4.35
C ARG A 134 1.79 -9.85 -5.75
N ASN A 135 1.18 -10.87 -6.35
CA ASN A 135 1.45 -11.19 -7.75
C ASN A 135 1.27 -9.95 -8.64
N ALA A 136 2.20 -9.76 -9.57
CA ALA A 136 2.32 -8.51 -10.31
C ALA A 136 1.12 -8.26 -11.24
N LYS A 137 0.48 -9.31 -11.78
CA LYS A 137 -0.70 -9.18 -12.65
C LYS A 137 -1.91 -8.61 -11.92
N ASP A 138 -2.28 -9.16 -10.76
CA ASP A 138 -3.37 -8.63 -9.94
C ASP A 138 -3.01 -7.26 -9.35
N ASN A 139 -1.73 -7.04 -9.05
CA ASN A 139 -1.25 -5.74 -8.60
C ASN A 139 -1.48 -4.68 -9.69
N MET A 140 -1.09 -4.95 -10.94
CA MET A 140 -1.32 -4.07 -12.10
C MET A 140 -2.79 -3.70 -12.25
N VAL A 141 -3.70 -4.68 -12.23
CA VAL A 141 -5.15 -4.42 -12.30
C VAL A 141 -5.59 -3.54 -11.15
N SER A 142 -5.15 -3.84 -9.92
CA SER A 142 -5.53 -3.04 -8.76
C SER A 142 -4.96 -1.62 -8.82
N TYR A 143 -3.80 -1.44 -9.44
CA TYR A 143 -3.15 -0.14 -9.59
C TYR A 143 -3.82 0.68 -10.70
N TYR A 144 -4.21 0.07 -11.81
CA TYR A 144 -5.01 0.73 -12.85
C TYR A 144 -6.30 1.33 -12.29
N HIS A 145 -7.12 0.53 -11.58
CA HIS A 145 -8.35 1.03 -10.97
C HIS A 145 -8.09 2.10 -9.90
N PHE A 146 -6.97 2.00 -9.18
CA PHE A 146 -6.57 3.03 -8.22
C PHE A 146 -6.18 4.35 -8.90
N ASN A 147 -5.42 4.32 -9.99
CA ASN A 147 -5.09 5.51 -10.78
C ASN A 147 -6.37 6.15 -11.33
N ARG A 148 -7.34 5.34 -11.80
CA ARG A 148 -8.62 5.86 -12.30
C ARG A 148 -9.39 6.62 -11.22
N MET A 149 -9.48 6.07 -10.00
CA MET A 149 -10.27 6.68 -8.92
C MET A 149 -9.52 7.74 -8.10
N SER A 150 -8.18 7.70 -8.02
CA SER A 150 -7.41 8.61 -7.16
C SER A 150 -6.82 9.77 -7.97
N TYR A 151 -7.22 11.01 -7.66
CA TYR A 151 -6.69 12.22 -8.28
C TYR A 151 -5.27 12.57 -7.82
N GLY A 152 -4.79 11.94 -6.74
CA GLY A 152 -3.37 12.01 -6.34
C GLY A 152 -2.44 11.15 -7.20
N GLN A 153 -2.96 10.53 -8.26
CA GLN A 153 -2.21 9.69 -9.20
C GLN A 153 -2.31 10.26 -10.63
N PRO A 154 -1.28 10.01 -11.47
CA PRO A 154 -1.36 10.33 -12.89
C PRO A 154 -2.60 9.74 -13.56
N ALA A 155 -3.03 10.34 -14.66
CA ALA A 155 -4.10 9.77 -15.46
C ALA A 155 -3.63 8.43 -16.07
N PRO A 156 -4.37 7.32 -15.88
CA PRO A 156 -3.91 6.02 -16.35
C PRO A 156 -4.08 5.80 -17.86
N GLY A 157 -4.87 6.61 -18.55
CA GLY A 157 -5.33 6.30 -19.91
C GLY A 157 -6.28 5.09 -19.93
N ASP A 158 -6.40 4.46 -21.10
CA ASP A 158 -7.06 3.17 -21.24
C ASP A 158 -6.19 2.01 -20.72
N TRP A 159 -6.77 0.81 -20.63
CA TRP A 159 -6.09 -0.37 -20.11
C TRP A 159 -4.85 -0.77 -20.91
N ASN A 160 -4.89 -0.69 -22.25
CA ASN A 160 -3.77 -1.14 -23.09
C ASN A 160 -2.59 -0.18 -22.95
N THR A 161 -2.88 1.13 -22.94
CA THR A 161 -1.87 2.17 -22.68
C THR A 161 -1.27 1.99 -21.28
N PHE A 162 -2.10 1.76 -20.26
CA PHE A 162 -1.61 1.51 -18.90
C PHE A 162 -0.75 0.25 -18.80
N PHE A 163 -1.17 -0.84 -19.43
CA PHE A 163 -0.45 -2.12 -19.47
C PHE A 163 0.94 -1.92 -20.06
N GLN A 164 1.05 -1.28 -21.22
CA GLN A 164 2.33 -1.03 -21.88
C GLN A 164 3.24 -0.12 -21.05
N ASN A 165 2.72 0.98 -20.50
CA ASN A 165 3.48 1.86 -19.61
C ASN A 165 4.02 1.13 -18.38
N PHE A 166 3.22 0.22 -17.80
CA PHE A 166 3.63 -0.58 -16.64
C PHE A 166 4.73 -1.59 -17.00
N MET A 167 4.65 -2.23 -18.17
CA MET A 167 5.69 -3.15 -18.69
C MET A 167 7.03 -2.43 -18.92
N GLU A 168 6.97 -1.19 -19.41
CA GLU A 168 8.15 -0.34 -19.67
C GLU A 168 8.71 0.34 -18.41
N GLY A 169 8.16 0.09 -17.21
CA GLY A 169 8.61 0.75 -15.98
C GLY A 169 8.21 2.23 -15.87
N LYS A 170 7.36 2.73 -16.77
CA LYS A 170 6.80 4.09 -16.76
C LYS A 170 5.61 4.20 -15.79
N SER A 171 5.66 3.45 -14.70
CA SER A 171 4.73 3.53 -13.58
C SER A 171 5.46 3.94 -12.32
N MET A 172 4.74 4.55 -11.38
CA MET A 172 5.35 4.98 -10.12
C MET A 172 5.88 3.78 -9.35
N TYR A 173 7.14 3.89 -8.91
CA TYR A 173 7.93 2.79 -8.36
C TYR A 173 8.10 1.69 -9.42
N GLU A 174 9.32 1.49 -9.93
CA GLU A 174 9.55 0.37 -10.85
C GLU A 174 9.22 -0.95 -10.14
N ILE A 175 8.55 -1.82 -10.87
CA ILE A 175 8.14 -3.11 -10.35
C ILE A 175 9.36 -4.00 -10.28
N LEU A 176 9.74 -4.29 -9.04
CA LEU A 176 10.62 -5.39 -8.66
C LEU A 176 12.04 -5.27 -9.24
N CYS A 177 12.92 -4.59 -8.49
CA CYS A 177 14.32 -5.01 -8.28
C CYS A 177 15.02 -4.27 -7.11
N GLY A 178 14.29 -3.50 -6.27
CA GLY A 178 14.82 -2.97 -5.02
C GLY A 178 14.67 -3.97 -3.88
N VAL A 179 15.65 -4.86 -3.75
CA VAL A 179 15.83 -5.96 -2.77
C VAL A 179 15.20 -5.66 -1.39
N TRP A 180 13.96 -6.08 -1.19
CA TRP A 180 13.49 -6.44 0.15
C TRP A 180 13.85 -7.91 0.33
N THR A 181 14.91 -8.23 1.07
CA THR A 181 15.36 -9.62 1.29
C THR A 181 14.35 -10.49 2.03
N LEU A 182 13.26 -9.91 2.55
CA LEU A 182 12.16 -10.62 3.17
C LEU A 182 10.86 -10.42 2.37
N VAL A 183 10.80 -10.94 1.14
CA VAL A 183 9.53 -11.05 0.43
C VAL A 183 8.85 -12.35 0.82
N ARG A 184 7.77 -12.26 1.60
CA ARG A 184 6.85 -13.38 1.77
C ARG A 184 5.64 -13.16 0.86
N PRO A 185 5.36 -14.06 -0.10
CA PRO A 185 4.13 -14.01 -0.87
C PRO A 185 2.98 -14.08 0.14
N CYS A 186 2.20 -13.02 0.25
CA CYS A 186 0.99 -13.10 1.04
C CYS A 186 0.01 -14.00 0.29
N GLU A 187 -0.15 -15.22 0.79
CA GLU A 187 -1.31 -16.03 0.45
C GLU A 187 -2.50 -15.44 1.22
N TRP A 188 -3.31 -14.63 0.54
CA TRP A 188 -4.58 -14.06 1.05
C TRP A 188 -5.62 -15.14 1.47
N LEU A 189 -5.22 -16.41 1.50
CA LEU A 189 -6.04 -17.59 1.66
C LEU A 189 -6.14 -18.04 3.12
N ASP A 190 -5.17 -17.69 3.97
CA ASP A 190 -5.16 -18.06 5.39
C ASP A 190 -4.74 -16.88 6.27
N THR A 191 -5.67 -15.95 6.48
CA THR A 191 -5.49 -14.79 7.35
C THR A 191 -5.05 -15.19 8.76
N GLU A 192 -5.54 -16.32 9.28
CA GLU A 192 -5.20 -16.76 10.63
C GLU A 192 -3.72 -17.15 10.74
N ARG A 193 -3.23 -17.95 9.79
CA ARG A 193 -1.82 -18.32 9.72
C ARG A 193 -0.91 -17.11 9.53
N GLU A 194 -1.30 -16.12 8.73
CA GLU A 194 -0.51 -14.91 8.56
C GLU A 194 -0.48 -14.04 9.83
N ILE A 195 -1.59 -13.96 10.58
CA ILE A 195 -1.60 -13.33 11.91
C ILE A 195 -0.65 -14.06 12.85
N ASP A 196 -0.65 -15.39 12.89
CA ASP A 196 0.26 -16.16 13.77
C ASP A 196 1.73 -15.94 13.44
N LYS A 197 2.07 -15.85 12.14
CA LYS A 197 3.42 -15.50 11.68
C LYS A 197 3.82 -14.08 12.12
N LEU A 198 2.91 -13.11 12.00
CA LEU A 198 3.15 -11.73 12.45
C LEU A 198 3.34 -11.68 13.97
N CYS A 199 2.51 -12.37 14.75
CA CYS A 199 2.67 -12.50 16.20
C CYS A 199 4.03 -13.07 16.56
N SER A 200 4.43 -14.16 15.91
CA SER A 200 5.75 -14.80 16.13
C SER A 200 6.91 -13.86 15.80
N PHE A 201 6.82 -13.13 14.68
CA PHE A 201 7.83 -12.16 14.26
C PHE A 201 7.93 -10.95 15.22
N LEU A 202 6.80 -10.48 15.73
CA LEU A 202 6.71 -9.30 16.59
C LEU A 202 6.90 -9.60 18.07
N GLY A 203 6.92 -10.89 18.45
CA GLY A 203 6.95 -11.34 19.84
C GLY A 203 5.64 -11.07 20.60
N LEU A 204 4.50 -11.13 19.90
CA LEU A 204 3.17 -10.92 20.48
C LEU A 204 2.47 -12.25 20.75
N SER A 205 1.60 -12.27 21.75
CA SER A 205 0.80 -13.45 22.12
C SER A 205 -0.63 -13.02 22.50
N PRO A 206 -1.45 -12.62 21.50
CA PRO A 206 -2.82 -12.20 21.75
C PRO A 206 -3.67 -13.35 22.32
N SER A 207 -4.66 -13.03 23.15
CA SER A 207 -5.64 -14.00 23.64
C SER A 207 -6.49 -14.57 22.49
N ALA A 208 -7.22 -15.66 22.76
CA ALA A 208 -8.16 -16.22 21.78
C ALA A 208 -9.24 -15.21 21.36
N GLU A 209 -9.73 -14.40 22.31
CA GLU A 209 -10.69 -13.33 22.07
C GLU A 209 -10.09 -12.22 21.21
N GLU A 210 -8.85 -11.81 21.50
CA GLU A 210 -8.13 -10.80 20.71
C GLU A 210 -7.88 -11.30 19.29
N LYS A 211 -7.43 -12.54 19.13
CA LYS A 211 -7.22 -13.17 17.81
C LYS A 211 -8.52 -13.23 17.01
N LYS A 212 -9.64 -13.58 17.65
CA LYS A 212 -10.98 -13.58 17.03
C LYS A 212 -11.40 -12.17 16.61
N MET A 213 -11.15 -11.16 17.43
CA MET A 213 -11.41 -9.75 17.11
C MET A 213 -10.58 -9.29 15.90
N ILE A 214 -9.28 -9.61 15.88
CA ILE A 214 -8.37 -9.26 14.78
C ILE A 214 -8.83 -9.93 13.48
N LEU A 215 -9.14 -11.23 13.52
CA LEU A 215 -9.67 -11.96 12.37
C LEU A 215 -10.94 -11.31 11.83
N GLY A 216 -11.90 -11.00 12.69
CA GLY A 216 -13.13 -10.31 12.30
C GLY A 216 -12.86 -8.93 11.69
N GLY A 217 -12.00 -8.12 12.32
CA GLY A 217 -11.69 -6.76 11.88
C GLY A 217 -10.88 -6.67 10.58
N THR A 218 -10.26 -7.78 10.14
CA THR A 218 -9.36 -7.82 8.97
C THR A 218 -9.93 -8.61 7.80
N GLN A 219 -11.10 -9.22 7.96
CA GLN A 219 -11.86 -9.78 6.84
C GLN A 219 -12.23 -8.69 5.83
N PHE A 220 -12.03 -8.99 4.54
CA PHE A 220 -12.23 -8.02 3.46
C PHE A 220 -13.60 -7.35 3.50
N ASP A 221 -14.69 -8.11 3.66
CA ASP A 221 -16.04 -7.55 3.67
C ASP A 221 -16.32 -6.66 4.89
N ASN A 222 -15.69 -6.94 6.02
CA ASN A 222 -15.80 -6.11 7.22
C ASN A 222 -15.00 -4.81 7.05
N MET A 223 -13.76 -4.91 6.57
CA MET A 223 -12.94 -3.73 6.24
C MET A 223 -13.60 -2.85 5.18
N ARG A 224 -14.24 -3.44 4.17
CA ARG A 224 -14.96 -2.73 3.12
C ARG A 224 -16.12 -1.88 3.66
N LYS A 225 -16.82 -2.37 4.68
CA LYS A 225 -17.91 -1.65 5.35
C LYS A 225 -17.42 -0.68 6.41
N ASN A 226 -16.18 -0.82 6.89
CA ASN A 226 -15.60 0.03 7.91
C ASN A 226 -15.08 1.35 7.32
N TYR A 227 -15.77 2.45 7.61
CA TYR A 227 -15.39 3.81 7.20
C TYR A 227 -14.02 4.27 7.76
N MET A 228 -13.55 3.65 8.84
CA MET A 228 -12.21 3.88 9.42
C MET A 228 -11.10 3.12 8.69
N ALA A 229 -11.41 2.23 7.73
CA ALA A 229 -10.42 1.42 7.01
C ALA A 229 -10.54 1.49 5.48
N ASN A 230 -11.72 1.80 4.94
CA ASN A 230 -12.00 1.73 3.51
C ASN A 230 -11.66 3.00 2.71
N TYR A 231 -11.11 4.04 3.35
CA TYR A 231 -10.76 5.33 2.76
C TYR A 231 -11.95 6.18 2.28
N SER A 232 -13.20 5.84 2.60
CA SER A 232 -14.38 6.57 2.10
C SER A 232 -14.43 8.05 2.46
N THR A 233 -13.67 8.48 3.47
CA THR A 233 -13.54 9.87 3.89
C THR A 233 -12.35 10.62 3.25
N PHE A 234 -11.55 9.94 2.41
CA PHE A 234 -10.35 10.53 1.83
C PHE A 234 -10.70 11.39 0.59
N PRO A 235 -10.41 12.70 0.58
CA PRO A 235 -11.00 13.65 -0.37
C PRO A 235 -10.49 13.51 -1.82
N LEU A 236 -9.35 12.87 -2.05
CA LEU A 236 -8.75 12.72 -3.39
C LEU A 236 -9.18 11.45 -4.14
N MET A 237 -10.25 10.79 -3.70
CA MET A 237 -10.72 9.53 -4.29
C MET A 237 -12.17 9.64 -4.76
N ASP A 238 -12.41 9.34 -6.04
CA ASP A 238 -13.73 9.23 -6.62
C ASP A 238 -14.26 7.80 -6.52
N PHE A 239 -15.05 7.55 -5.49
CA PHE A 239 -15.67 6.25 -5.23
C PHE A 239 -16.78 5.88 -6.24
N LYS A 240 -17.23 6.81 -7.10
CA LYS A 240 -18.14 6.51 -8.21
C LYS A 240 -17.42 5.76 -9.34
N ILE A 241 -16.11 6.00 -9.51
CA ILE A 241 -15.28 5.33 -10.52
C ILE A 241 -14.90 3.92 -10.08
N SER A 242 -14.40 3.78 -8.86
CA SER A 242 -14.08 2.49 -8.25
C SER A 242 -14.03 2.64 -6.73
N PRO A 243 -14.56 1.69 -5.94
CA PRO A 243 -14.28 1.65 -4.51
C PRO A 243 -12.80 1.33 -4.25
N PHE A 244 -12.25 1.83 -3.13
CA PHE A 244 -10.88 1.52 -2.70
C PHE A 244 -10.74 0.02 -2.35
N MET A 245 -11.68 -0.49 -1.55
CA MET A 245 -11.84 -1.93 -1.27
C MET A 245 -12.63 -2.59 -2.42
N ARG A 246 -11.91 -2.92 -3.50
CA ARG A 246 -12.52 -3.31 -4.79
C ARG A 246 -13.07 -4.74 -4.86
N LYS A 247 -12.18 -5.74 -4.90
CA LYS A 247 -12.56 -7.17 -5.00
C LYS A 247 -11.95 -8.08 -3.93
N GLY A 248 -10.74 -7.78 -3.44
CA GLY A 248 -10.10 -8.57 -2.38
C GLY A 248 -9.84 -10.03 -2.73
N LYS A 249 -9.54 -10.33 -4.01
CA LYS A 249 -9.34 -11.69 -4.52
C LYS A 249 -8.06 -11.79 -5.35
N VAL A 250 -7.54 -13.02 -5.42
CA VAL A 250 -6.46 -13.43 -6.32
C VAL A 250 -7.06 -13.90 -7.65
N GLY A 251 -6.43 -13.56 -8.76
CA GLY A 251 -6.80 -14.01 -10.11
C GLY A 251 -7.72 -13.09 -10.90
N ASP A 252 -7.95 -11.85 -10.44
CA ASP A 252 -8.80 -10.89 -11.18
C ASP A 252 -8.12 -10.36 -12.45
N TRP A 253 -6.80 -10.52 -12.56
CA TRP A 253 -6.06 -10.28 -13.80
C TRP A 253 -6.65 -11.02 -15.01
N LYS A 254 -7.22 -12.23 -14.82
CA LYS A 254 -7.85 -13.01 -15.88
C LYS A 254 -9.06 -12.31 -16.53
N ASN A 255 -9.68 -11.36 -15.81
CA ASN A 255 -10.81 -10.58 -16.32
C ASN A 255 -10.38 -9.30 -17.06
N HIS A 256 -9.08 -9.03 -17.17
CA HIS A 256 -8.54 -7.79 -17.72
C HIS A 256 -7.49 -8.05 -18.82
N PHE A 257 -6.59 -8.99 -18.59
CA PHE A 257 -5.55 -9.34 -19.55
C PHE A 257 -6.17 -10.08 -20.73
N THR A 258 -5.78 -9.68 -21.95
CA THR A 258 -5.96 -10.56 -23.12
C THR A 258 -4.97 -11.72 -23.04
N VAL A 259 -5.19 -12.76 -23.86
CA VAL A 259 -4.24 -13.88 -23.97
C VAL A 259 -2.85 -13.37 -24.39
N ALA A 260 -2.80 -12.50 -25.39
CA ALA A 260 -1.54 -11.90 -25.85
C ALA A 260 -0.84 -11.07 -24.76
N GLN A 261 -1.58 -10.22 -24.03
CA GLN A 261 -1.01 -9.47 -22.89
C GLN A 261 -0.48 -10.39 -21.80
N ASN A 262 -1.16 -11.52 -21.57
CA ASN A 262 -0.69 -12.48 -20.59
C ASN A 262 0.63 -13.14 -21.01
N GLU A 263 0.73 -13.57 -22.26
CA GLU A 263 1.93 -14.19 -22.81
C GLU A 263 3.11 -13.20 -22.79
N GLU A 264 2.89 -11.98 -23.28
CA GLU A 264 3.87 -10.88 -23.25
C GLU A 264 4.35 -10.59 -21.82
N PHE A 265 3.41 -10.49 -20.87
CA PHE A 265 3.75 -10.28 -19.45
C PHE A 265 4.57 -11.45 -18.89
N ASP A 266 4.19 -12.68 -19.17
CA ASP A 266 4.87 -13.87 -18.62
C ASP A 266 6.28 -14.02 -19.18
N GLU A 267 6.53 -13.60 -20.42
CA GLU A 267 7.88 -13.56 -21.00
C GLU A 267 8.76 -12.50 -20.31
N ASP A 268 8.28 -11.26 -20.23
CA ASP A 268 9.01 -10.17 -19.56
C ASP A 268 9.27 -10.49 -18.08
N TYR A 269 8.25 -10.98 -17.36
CA TYR A 269 8.35 -11.31 -15.94
C TYR A 269 9.43 -12.38 -15.67
N LYS A 270 9.55 -13.40 -16.53
CA LYS A 270 10.61 -14.42 -16.40
C LYS A 270 12.01 -13.84 -16.58
N THR A 271 12.17 -12.80 -17.41
CA THR A 271 13.48 -12.16 -17.60
C THR A 271 13.86 -11.26 -16.44
N LYS A 272 12.88 -10.59 -15.82
CA LYS A 272 13.09 -9.65 -14.71
C LYS A 272 13.20 -10.36 -13.35
N MET A 273 12.41 -11.41 -13.12
CA MET A 273 12.39 -12.16 -11.86
C MET A 273 13.38 -13.31 -11.91
N THR A 274 14.64 -12.98 -11.60
CA THR A 274 15.75 -13.94 -11.66
C THR A 274 15.98 -14.72 -10.35
N ASP A 275 15.35 -14.32 -9.24
CA ASP A 275 15.42 -15.05 -7.97
C ASP A 275 14.41 -16.22 -7.98
N PRO A 276 14.89 -17.48 -8.09
CA PRO A 276 14.01 -18.64 -8.15
C PRO A 276 13.34 -18.95 -6.80
N THR A 277 13.79 -18.35 -5.70
CA THR A 277 13.17 -18.57 -4.37
C THR A 277 11.91 -17.73 -4.17
N LEU A 278 11.66 -16.77 -5.06
CA LEU A 278 10.55 -15.85 -4.99
C LEU A 278 9.41 -16.27 -5.93
N GLU A 279 8.56 -17.18 -5.46
CA GLU A 279 7.41 -17.68 -6.23
C GLU A 279 6.10 -16.98 -5.83
N PHE A 280 5.36 -16.49 -6.83
CA PHE A 280 4.04 -15.88 -6.62
C PHE A 280 2.93 -16.71 -7.25
N ARG A 281 1.88 -16.99 -6.49
CA ARG A 281 0.66 -17.61 -7.02
C ARG A 281 -0.22 -16.58 -7.71
N THR A 282 -0.55 -16.84 -8.98
CA THR A 282 -1.47 -16.01 -9.79
C THR A 282 -2.91 -16.51 -9.77
N THR A 283 -3.16 -17.65 -9.12
CA THR A 283 -4.48 -18.28 -8.96
C THR A 283 -4.60 -18.90 -7.57
N ILE A 284 -5.85 -19.12 -7.14
CA ILE A 284 -6.18 -19.93 -5.97
C ILE A 284 -6.18 -21.40 -6.38
#